data_AF-A0A1C3NVM6-F1
#
_entry.id   AF-A0A1C3NVM6-F1
#
_cell.length_a   1.000
_cell.length_b   1.000
_cell.length_c   1.000
_cell.angle_alpha   90.00
_cell.angle_beta   90.00
_cell.angle_gamma   90.00
#
_symmetry.space_group_name_H-M   'P 1'
#
loop_
_entity.id
_entity.type
_entity.pdbx_description
1 polymer ?
#
loop_
_entity_poly.entity_id
_entity_poly.type
_entity_poly.pdbx_seq_one_letter_code
_entity_poly.pdbx_strand_id
1 'polypeptide(L)' 'MTLTVPTEIGAAMAFPAGYRITGARRDQVRLYGNAVTPPAARLISERLTTALAIS' A
#
# COMPACT_ATOMS: atom_id res chain seq x y z
N MET A 1 -16.82 4.00 -17.02
CA MET A 1 -15.94 3.47 -15.95
C MET A 1 -14.85 4.50 -15.72
N THR A 2 -15.10 5.47 -14.85
CA THR A 2 -14.19 6.61 -14.67
C THR A 2 -13.35 6.33 -13.43
N LEU A 3 -12.17 5.74 -13.62
CA LEU A 3 -11.21 5.56 -12.54
C LEU A 3 -10.68 6.95 -12.15
N THR A 4 -10.96 7.37 -10.93
CA THR A 4 -10.42 8.61 -10.37
C THR A 4 -9.00 8.32 -9.88
N VAL A 5 -8.02 9.14 -10.29
CA VAL A 5 -6.57 9.07 -9.99
C VAL A 5 -6.16 8.34 -8.69
N PRO A 6 -6.76 8.56 -7.50
CA PRO A 6 -6.39 7.81 -6.30
C PRO A 6 -6.55 6.29 -6.42
N THR A 7 -7.58 5.82 -7.14
CA THR A 7 -7.83 4.38 -7.34
C THR A 7 -6.75 3.76 -8.22
N GLU A 8 -6.32 4.48 -9.25
CA GLU A 8 -5.26 4.03 -10.17
C GLU A 8 -3.91 3.98 -9.46
N ILE A 9 -3.60 4.98 -8.63
CA ILE A 9 -2.39 4.98 -7.81
C ILE A 9 -2.44 3.83 -6.80
N GLY A 10 -3.57 3.62 -6.12
CA GLY A 10 -3.75 2.49 -5.20
C GLY A 10 -3.50 1.15 -5.89
N ALA A 11 -4.09 0.95 -7.07
CA ALA A 11 -3.89 -0.25 -7.88
C ALA A 11 -2.42 -0.41 -8.34
N ALA A 12 -1.77 0.67 -8.79
CA ALA A 12 -0.36 0.67 -9.20
C ALA A 12 0.58 0.36 -8.01
N MET A 13 0.21 0.80 -6.81
CA MET A 13 0.89 0.48 -5.56
C MET A 13 0.53 -0.92 -5.02
N ALA A 14 -0.26 -1.70 -5.77
CA ALA A 14 -0.74 -3.04 -5.42
C ALA A 14 -1.62 -3.11 -4.16
N PHE A 15 -2.34 -2.03 -3.83
CA PHE A 15 -3.38 -2.08 -2.82
C PHE A 15 -4.60 -2.87 -3.33
N PRO A 16 -5.26 -3.68 -2.46
CA PRO A 16 -6.49 -4.37 -2.81
C PRO A 16 -7.61 -3.41 -3.24
N ALA A 17 -8.49 -3.86 -4.13
CA ALA A 17 -9.59 -3.03 -4.65
C ALA A 17 -10.55 -2.50 -3.55
N GLY A 18 -10.63 -3.17 -2.40
CA GLY A 18 -11.43 -2.75 -1.24
C GLY A 18 -10.67 -1.88 -0.23
N TYR A 19 -9.42 -1.50 -0.48
CA TYR A 19 -8.62 -0.74 0.45
C TYR A 19 -9.13 0.71 0.55
N ARG A 20 -9.54 1.12 1.75
CA ARG A 20 -10.13 2.44 1.99
C ARG A 20 -9.08 3.42 2.50
N ILE A 21 -8.64 4.31 1.63
CA ILE A 21 -7.81 5.46 1.99
C ILE A 21 -8.68 6.65 2.43
N THR A 22 -8.28 7.35 3.48
CA THR A 22 -9.04 8.46 4.07
C THR A 22 -8.56 9.82 3.57
N GLY A 23 -9.36 10.87 3.83
CA GLY A 23 -9.00 12.26 3.49
C GLY A 23 -9.44 12.69 2.08
N ALA A 24 -9.11 13.93 1.71
CA ALA A 24 -9.45 14.49 0.41
C ALA A 24 -8.55 13.94 -0.71
N ARG A 25 -8.96 14.06 -1.98
CA ARG A 25 -8.27 13.47 -3.14
C ARG A 25 -6.76 13.75 -3.17
N ARG A 26 -6.33 14.99 -2.87
CA ARG A 26 -4.90 15.36 -2.83
C ARG A 26 -4.15 14.66 -1.71
N ASP A 27 -4.78 14.51 -0.55
CA ASP A 27 -4.18 13.83 0.60
C ASP A 27 -4.09 12.32 0.34
N GLN A 28 -5.09 11.73 -0.31
CA GLN A 28 -5.05 10.32 -0.73
C GLN A 28 -3.87 10.03 -1.66
N VAL A 29 -3.60 10.90 -2.64
CA VAL A 29 -2.43 10.79 -3.53
C VAL A 29 -1.13 10.83 -2.71
N ARG A 30 -1.02 11.75 -1.74
CA ARG A 30 0.15 11.85 -0.86
C ARG A 30 0.30 10.62 0.05
N LEU A 31 -0.81 10.13 0.60
CA LEU A 31 -0.82 8.95 1.46
C LEU A 31 -0.38 7.70 0.69
N TYR A 32 -0.89 7.49 -0.53
CA TYR A 32 -0.41 6.39 -1.38
C TYR A 32 1.06 6.55 -1.75
N GLY A 33 1.48 7.75 -2.19
CA GLY A 33 2.87 8.00 -2.60
C GLY A 33 3.89 7.84 -1.47
N ASN A 34 3.47 8.04 -0.22
CA ASN A 34 4.32 7.86 0.96
C ASN A 34 4.19 6.47 1.61
N ALA A 35 3.28 5.62 1.14
CA ALA A 35 3.09 4.29 1.69
C ALA A 35 4.12 3.30 1.13
N VAL A 36 4.49 2.30 1.94
CA VAL A 36 5.18 1.11 1.43
C VAL A 36 4.17 0.24 0.69
N THR A 37 4.53 -0.29 -0.47
CA THR A 37 3.65 -1.18 -1.23
C THR A 37 3.35 -2.45 -0.41
N PRO A 38 2.11 -2.97 -0.41
CA PRO A 38 1.76 -4.20 0.30
C PRO A 38 2.69 -5.40 0.02
N PRO A 39 3.13 -5.69 -1.22
CA PRO A 39 4.08 -6.79 -1.46
C PRO A 39 5.45 -6.56 -0.80
N ALA A 40 5.96 -5.32 -0.80
CA ALA A 40 7.24 -5.03 -0.14
C ALA A 40 7.11 -5.13 1.39
N ALA A 41 6.03 -4.60 1.97
CA ALA A 41 5.75 -4.72 3.39
C ALA A 41 5.65 -6.19 3.84
N ARG A 42 5.00 -7.03 3.04
CA ARG A 42 4.92 -8.48 3.27
C ARG A 42 6.30 -9.12 3.30
N LEU A 43 7.12 -8.87 2.29
CA LEU A 43 8.48 -9.43 2.22
C LEU A 43 9.32 -9.02 3.43
N ILE A 44 9.30 -7.73 3.79
CA ILE A 44 10.03 -7.23 4.97
C ILE A 44 9.55 -7.97 6.23
N SER A 45 8.23 -8.09 6.43
CA SER A 45 7.68 -8.80 7.58
C SER A 45 8.11 -10.27 7.61
N GLU A 46 8.07 -10.97 6.48
CA GLU A 46 8.51 -12.37 6.39
C GLU A 46 9.99 -12.53 6.76
N ARG A 47 10.85 -11.60 6.31
CA ARG A 47 12.28 -11.61 6.67
C ARG A 47 12.50 -11.35 8.15
N LEU A 48 11.77 -10.40 8.73
CA LEU A 48 11.84 -10.11 10.17
C LEU A 48 11.36 -11.30 11.01
N THR A 49 10.22 -11.90 10.66
CA THR A 49 9.72 -13.09 11.36
C THR A 49 10.70 -14.24 11.29
N THR A 50 11.31 -14.47 10.12
CA THR A 50 12.34 -15.52 9.96
C THR A 50 13.55 -15.24 10.85
N ALA A 51 14.04 -14.00 10.88
CA ALA A 51 15.20 -13.62 11.69
C ALA A 51 14.94 -13.82 13.18
N LEU A 52 13.75 -13.46 13.66
CA LEU A 52 13.34 -13.63 15.05
C LEU A 52 13.11 -15.11 15.43
N ALA A 53 12.81 -15.98 14.47
CA ALA A 53 12.61 -17.41 14.72
C ALA A 53 13.94 -18.19 14.84
N ILE A 54 15.04 -17.62 14.37
CA ILE A 54 16.39 -18.23 14.40
C ILE A 54 17.34 -17.56 15.40
N SER A 55 16.91 -16.47 16.05
CA SER A 55 17.63 -15.77 17.12
C SER A 55 17.34 -16.38 18.48
#